data_AF-A0A833CHG8-F1
#
_entry.id   AF-A0A833CHG8-F1
#
_cell.length_a   1.000
_cell.length_b   1.000
_cell.length_c   1.000
_cell.angle_alpha   90.00
_cell.angle_beta   90.00
_cell.angle_gamma   90.00
#
_symmetry.space_group_name_H-M   'P 1'
#
loop_
_entity.id
_entity.type
_entity.pdbx_description
1 polymer ?
#
loop_
_entity_poly.entity_id
_entity_poly.type
_entity_poly.pdbx_seq_one_letter_code
_entity_poly.pdbx_strand_id
1 'polypeptide(L)'
;MADESEGTERDEQDAGSDPAQAFDALRRSVEKLTRDVGGEMTVIRKGVEAAFEEFEKIQQPPDYGPELGRMVKQVAVIGQHLEALQKLPALRNGPDHYARALENAGDRVSESAARTIEARGQALERVTGDLRDFVRAARLRREQDWWLWGGGTVGLVAGVLLTLFLPRVLPGSVDMAVASTAMNADRWNAGISLMQSGSPGGWRNLVEASNLVRANQEALAACAEAAAKAKKEQRCTVTVAVPSGQER
;
A
#
# COMPACT_ATOMS: atom_id res chain seq x y z
N MET A 1 -90.91 47.22 -63.27
CA MET A 1 -92.25 46.70 -62.95
C MET A 1 -92.10 45.21 -62.97
N ALA A 2 -91.93 44.66 -61.78
CA ALA A 2 -93.02 44.05 -61.02
C ALA A 2 -93.13 42.60 -61.53
N ASP A 3 -92.59 41.63 -60.80
CA ASP A 3 -93.12 41.14 -59.52
C ASP A 3 -94.56 40.64 -59.65
N GLU A 4 -94.84 39.67 -58.80
CA GLU A 4 -96.15 39.15 -58.44
C GLU A 4 -96.71 38.07 -59.38
N SER A 5 -97.23 36.96 -58.89
CA SER A 5 -97.37 36.46 -57.52
C SER A 5 -97.88 34.99 -57.60
N GLU A 6 -97.60 34.23 -56.54
CA GLU A 6 -98.38 33.16 -55.87
C GLU A 6 -99.55 32.52 -56.65
N GLY A 7 -99.73 31.20 -56.72
CA GLY A 7 -99.65 30.21 -55.65
C GLY A 7 -101.06 29.65 -55.37
N THR A 8 -101.34 28.39 -55.71
CA THR A 8 -102.47 27.55 -55.21
C THR A 8 -102.34 26.17 -55.89
N GLU A 9 -101.89 25.11 -55.21
CA GLU A 9 -102.52 24.27 -54.17
C GLU A 9 -102.97 22.93 -54.77
N ARG A 10 -102.68 21.88 -54.01
CA ARG A 10 -102.54 20.49 -54.43
C ARG A 10 -103.85 19.77 -54.22
N ASP A 11 -104.37 19.06 -55.22
CA ASP A 11 -104.88 17.71 -55.04
C ASP A 11 -105.20 16.98 -56.36
N GLU A 12 -104.94 15.68 -56.27
CA GLU A 12 -105.45 14.51 -57.00
C GLU A 12 -106.32 14.70 -58.25
N GLN A 13 -105.95 13.95 -59.30
CA GLN A 13 -106.79 13.13 -60.21
C GLN A 13 -105.98 12.95 -61.50
N ASP A 14 -105.30 11.83 -61.70
CA ASP A 14 -105.87 10.57 -62.22
C ASP A 14 -106.77 10.76 -63.46
N ALA A 15 -106.51 9.88 -64.44
CA ALA A 15 -107.25 9.67 -65.67
C ALA A 15 -107.10 10.72 -66.80
N GLY A 16 -106.11 10.50 -67.68
CA GLY A 16 -106.15 11.07 -69.04
C GLY A 16 -104.80 11.22 -69.71
N SER A 17 -104.14 10.11 -70.04
CA SER A 17 -102.90 10.06 -70.82
C SER A 17 -103.00 10.80 -72.15
N ASP A 18 -102.35 11.96 -72.26
CA ASP A 18 -101.88 12.44 -73.56
C ASP A 18 -100.46 11.91 -73.80
N PRO A 19 -100.29 10.89 -74.67
CA PRO A 19 -98.98 10.31 -74.96
C PRO A 19 -97.99 11.36 -75.49
N ALA A 20 -98.45 12.43 -76.13
CA ALA A 20 -97.58 13.43 -76.74
C ALA A 20 -96.66 14.12 -75.71
N GLN A 21 -97.19 14.47 -74.53
CA GLN A 21 -96.41 15.18 -73.50
C GLN A 21 -95.35 14.29 -72.84
N ALA A 22 -95.65 13.00 -72.66
CA ALA A 22 -94.69 12.02 -72.15
C ALA A 22 -93.55 11.76 -73.17
N PHE A 23 -93.88 11.70 -74.46
CA PHE A 23 -92.89 11.56 -75.53
C PHE A 23 -91.96 12.78 -75.61
N ASP A 24 -92.48 14.00 -75.45
CA ASP A 24 -91.65 15.21 -75.46
C ASP A 24 -90.74 15.36 -74.23
N ALA A 25 -91.19 14.88 -73.07
CA ALA A 25 -90.35 14.79 -71.88
C ALA A 25 -89.22 13.75 -72.04
N LEU A 26 -89.54 12.60 -72.66
CA LEU A 26 -88.55 11.57 -72.97
C LEU A 26 -87.52 12.06 -74.00
N ARG A 27 -87.97 12.72 -75.08
CA ARG A 27 -87.09 13.28 -76.12
C ARG A 27 -86.06 14.24 -75.53
N ARG A 28 -86.49 15.17 -74.67
CA ARG A 28 -85.57 16.11 -74.01
C ARG A 28 -84.56 15.41 -73.10
N SER A 29 -84.97 14.36 -72.40
CA SER A 29 -84.07 13.56 -71.55
C SER A 29 -83.03 12.80 -72.38
N VAL A 30 -83.45 12.21 -73.51
CA VAL A 30 -82.55 11.53 -74.45
C VAL A 30 -81.56 12.53 -75.07
N GLU A 31 -82.02 13.70 -75.53
CA GLU A 31 -81.14 14.74 -76.07
C GLU A 31 -80.12 15.27 -75.06
N LYS A 32 -80.46 15.28 -73.76
CA LYS A 32 -79.53 15.62 -72.69
C LYS A 32 -78.50 14.51 -72.49
N LEU A 33 -78.93 13.25 -72.44
CA LEU A 33 -78.05 12.09 -72.27
C LEU A 33 -77.08 11.96 -73.45
N THR A 34 -77.54 12.16 -74.69
CA THR A 34 -76.67 12.09 -75.88
C THR A 34 -75.58 13.15 -75.84
N ARG A 35 -75.88 14.37 -75.35
CA ARG A 35 -74.86 15.43 -75.19
C ARG A 35 -73.86 15.09 -74.10
N ASP A 36 -74.32 14.53 -72.99
CA ASP A 36 -73.48 14.16 -71.86
C ASP A 36 -72.51 13.03 -72.21
N VAL A 37 -73.03 11.95 -72.81
CA VAL A 37 -72.24 10.83 -73.31
C VAL A 37 -71.24 11.28 -74.39
N GLY A 38 -71.65 12.22 -75.26
CA GLY A 38 -70.74 12.83 -76.23
C GLY A 38 -69.58 13.57 -75.57
N GLY A 39 -69.85 14.30 -74.48
CA GLY A 39 -68.84 14.95 -73.65
C GLY A 39 -67.88 13.95 -73.01
N GLU A 40 -68.39 12.92 -72.35
CA GLU A 40 -67.57 11.90 -71.69
C GLU A 40 -66.68 11.14 -72.67
N MET A 41 -67.18 10.81 -73.88
CA MET A 41 -66.40 10.13 -74.91
C MET A 41 -65.18 10.95 -75.37
N THR A 42 -65.30 12.29 -75.43
CA THR A 42 -64.17 13.16 -75.76
C THR A 42 -63.13 13.23 -74.65
N VAL A 43 -63.56 13.16 -73.38
CA VAL A 43 -62.66 13.10 -72.23
C VAL A 43 -61.89 11.79 -72.21
N ILE A 44 -62.58 10.65 -72.45
CA ILE A 44 -61.93 9.33 -72.54
C ILE A 44 -60.90 9.30 -73.66
N ARG A 45 -61.22 9.83 -74.86
CA ARG A 45 -60.27 9.88 -75.97
C ARG A 45 -59.00 10.64 -75.58
N LYS A 46 -59.12 11.84 -75.00
CA LYS A 46 -57.97 12.62 -74.53
C LYS A 46 -57.19 11.91 -73.43
N GLY A 47 -57.88 11.26 -72.49
CA GLY A 47 -57.25 10.48 -71.43
C GLY A 47 -56.45 9.29 -71.97
N VAL A 48 -56.97 8.63 -73.01
CA VAL A 48 -56.28 7.51 -73.68
C VAL A 48 -55.07 8.00 -74.47
N GLU A 49 -55.18 9.08 -75.24
CA GLU A 49 -54.06 9.68 -75.97
C GLU A 49 -52.91 10.07 -75.04
N ALA A 50 -53.22 10.72 -73.91
CA ALA A 50 -52.22 11.09 -72.90
C ALA A 50 -51.56 9.86 -72.23
N ALA A 51 -52.34 8.79 -71.98
CA ALA A 51 -51.81 7.56 -71.41
C ALA A 51 -50.88 6.82 -72.39
N PHE A 52 -51.20 6.84 -73.69
CA PHE A 52 -50.33 6.23 -74.71
C PHE A 52 -49.01 6.99 -74.90
N GLU A 53 -49.04 8.33 -74.86
CA GLU A 53 -47.82 9.14 -74.93
C GLU A 53 -46.87 8.87 -73.75
N GLU A 54 -47.42 8.69 -72.55
CA GLU A 54 -46.61 8.35 -71.37
C GLU A 54 -46.10 6.90 -71.42
N PHE A 55 -46.90 5.97 -71.96
CA PHE A 55 -46.48 4.59 -72.16
C PHE A 55 -45.35 4.47 -73.18
N GLU A 56 -45.34 5.29 -74.23
CA GLU A 56 -44.28 5.31 -75.25
C GLU A 56 -42.94 5.82 -74.68
N LYS A 57 -42.95 6.77 -73.74
CA LYS A 57 -41.74 7.20 -73.01
C LYS A 57 -41.17 6.07 -72.14
N ILE A 58 -42.02 5.30 -71.49
CA ILE A 58 -41.60 4.19 -70.61
C ILE A 58 -41.03 3.02 -71.43
N GLN A 59 -41.49 2.84 -72.67
CA GLN A 59 -41.09 1.72 -73.51
C GLN A 59 -39.71 1.92 -74.18
N GLN A 60 -39.08 3.10 -74.07
CA GLN A 60 -37.70 3.29 -74.52
C GLN A 60 -36.73 2.52 -73.62
N PRO A 61 -35.99 1.51 -74.13
CA PRO A 61 -35.06 0.74 -73.32
C PRO A 61 -33.96 1.66 -72.75
N PRO A 62 -33.77 1.72 -71.43
CA PRO A 62 -32.65 2.47 -70.85
C PRO A 62 -31.31 1.91 -71.34
N ASP A 63 -30.42 2.81 -71.80
CA ASP A 63 -29.08 2.43 -72.26
C ASP A 63 -28.14 2.18 -71.08
N TYR A 64 -27.97 0.89 -70.74
CA TYR A 64 -27.07 0.43 -69.68
C TYR A 64 -25.61 0.24 -70.13
N GLY A 65 -25.28 0.52 -71.40
CA GLY A 65 -23.92 0.37 -71.94
C GLY A 65 -22.81 1.02 -71.10
N PRO A 66 -22.93 2.28 -70.65
CA PRO A 66 -21.89 2.94 -69.84
C PRO A 66 -21.76 2.36 -68.41
N GLU A 67 -22.84 1.85 -67.82
CA GLU A 67 -22.85 1.21 -66.50
C GLU A 67 -22.18 -0.17 -66.56
N LEU A 68 -22.53 -0.99 -67.55
CA LEU A 68 -21.90 -2.29 -67.81
C LEU A 68 -20.40 -2.15 -68.09
N GLY A 69 -20.00 -1.15 -68.89
CA GLY A 69 -18.59 -0.86 -69.14
C GLY A 69 -17.82 -0.48 -67.88
N ARG A 70 -18.47 0.16 -66.90
CA ARG A 70 -17.88 0.51 -65.61
C ARG A 70 -17.72 -0.72 -64.72
N MET A 71 -18.72 -1.60 -64.67
CA MET A 71 -18.65 -2.85 -63.91
C MET A 71 -17.57 -3.79 -64.44
N VAL A 72 -17.46 -3.97 -65.77
CA VAL A 72 -16.43 -4.83 -66.37
C VAL A 72 -15.02 -4.32 -66.05
N LYS A 73 -14.81 -2.99 -66.06
CA LYS A 73 -13.53 -2.40 -65.65
C LYS A 73 -13.21 -2.70 -64.18
N GLN A 74 -14.19 -2.59 -63.29
CA GLN A 74 -13.99 -2.88 -61.87
C GLN A 74 -13.67 -4.37 -61.64
N VAL A 75 -14.36 -5.28 -62.33
CA VAL A 75 -14.08 -6.72 -62.27
C VAL A 75 -12.68 -7.04 -62.79
N ALA A 76 -12.23 -6.40 -63.86
CA ALA A 76 -10.88 -6.56 -64.39
C ALA A 76 -9.80 -6.11 -63.39
N VAL A 77 -10.02 -4.99 -62.69
CA VAL A 77 -9.11 -4.51 -61.63
C VAL A 77 -9.05 -5.51 -60.47
N ILE A 78 -10.19 -6.05 -60.03
CA ILE A 78 -10.23 -7.08 -58.99
C ILE A 78 -9.46 -8.33 -59.42
N GLY A 79 -9.59 -8.76 -60.68
CA GLY A 79 -8.84 -9.88 -61.23
C GLY A 79 -7.32 -9.69 -61.16
N GLN A 80 -6.84 -8.49 -61.50
CA GLN A 80 -5.41 -8.16 -61.41
C GLN A 80 -4.89 -8.17 -59.97
N HIS A 81 -5.68 -7.64 -59.02
CA HIS A 81 -5.31 -7.69 -57.60
C HIS A 81 -5.29 -9.12 -57.05
N LEU A 82 -6.22 -9.97 -57.49
CA LEU A 82 -6.27 -11.36 -57.06
C LEU A 82 -5.08 -12.17 -57.58
N GLU A 83 -4.65 -11.93 -58.82
CA GLU A 83 -3.45 -12.55 -59.38
C GLU A 83 -2.17 -12.10 -58.65
N ALA A 84 -2.09 -10.82 -58.27
CA ALA A 84 -1.01 -10.30 -57.44
C ALA A 84 -1.01 -10.94 -56.04
N LEU A 85 -2.20 -11.13 -55.43
CA LEU A 85 -2.37 -11.83 -54.16
C LEU A 85 -1.98 -13.31 -54.26
N GLN A 86 -2.35 -14.00 -55.33
CA GLN A 86 -1.99 -15.40 -55.54
C GLN A 86 -0.48 -15.61 -55.72
N LYS A 87 0.24 -14.59 -56.21
CA LYS A 87 1.71 -14.57 -56.32
C LYS A 87 2.42 -14.35 -54.97
N LEU A 88 1.71 -13.96 -53.90
CA LEU A 88 2.30 -13.84 -52.58
C LEU A 88 2.57 -15.24 -51.97
N PRO A 89 3.81 -15.53 -51.55
CA PRO A 89 4.19 -16.82 -50.97
C PRO A 89 3.48 -17.16 -49.66
N ALA A 90 2.76 -16.21 -49.06
CA ALA A 90 1.94 -16.40 -47.87
C ALA A 90 0.73 -17.32 -48.07
N LEU A 91 0.26 -17.51 -49.32
CA LEU A 91 -0.85 -18.43 -49.64
C LEU A 91 -0.38 -19.82 -50.09
N ARG A 92 0.91 -20.00 -50.36
CA ARG A 92 1.48 -21.28 -50.81
C ARG A 92 1.77 -22.24 -49.66
N ASN A 93 2.07 -21.70 -48.49
CA ASN A 93 2.24 -22.47 -47.27
C ASN A 93 0.89 -22.49 -46.56
N GLY A 94 0.18 -23.61 -46.64
CA GLY A 94 -1.12 -23.78 -45.99
C GLY A 94 -1.06 -23.54 -44.46
N PRO A 95 -2.23 -23.37 -43.81
CA PRO A 95 -2.34 -23.13 -42.37
C PRO A 95 -1.56 -24.15 -41.50
N ASP A 96 -1.37 -25.38 -41.98
CA ASP A 96 -0.57 -26.41 -41.32
C ASP A 96 0.91 -26.05 -41.15
N HIS A 97 1.49 -25.29 -42.09
CA HIS A 97 2.87 -24.81 -41.97
C HIS A 97 3.00 -23.77 -40.86
N TYR A 98 2.02 -22.87 -40.76
CA TYR A 98 1.98 -21.87 -39.69
C TYR A 98 1.71 -22.51 -38.32
N ALA A 99 0.85 -23.53 -38.25
CA ALA A 99 0.63 -24.30 -37.04
C ALA A 99 1.92 -24.97 -36.54
N ARG A 100 2.65 -25.67 -37.43
CA ARG A 100 3.95 -26.29 -37.08
C ARG A 100 5.02 -25.26 -36.75
N ALA A 101 5.04 -24.11 -37.41
CA ALA A 101 5.97 -23.03 -37.07
C ALA A 101 5.65 -22.42 -35.69
N LEU A 102 4.36 -22.29 -35.35
CA LEU A 102 3.91 -21.83 -34.04
C LEU A 102 4.24 -22.83 -32.93
N GLU A 103 4.02 -24.12 -33.15
CA GLU A 103 4.36 -25.19 -32.19
C GLU A 103 5.87 -25.22 -31.93
N ASN A 104 6.69 -25.21 -32.99
CA ASN A 104 8.15 -25.19 -32.85
C ASN A 104 8.67 -23.89 -32.20
N ALA A 105 8.04 -22.75 -32.47
CA ALA A 105 8.36 -21.49 -31.79
C ALA A 105 7.91 -21.53 -30.32
N GLY A 106 6.75 -22.13 -30.04
CA GLY A 106 6.20 -22.33 -28.71
C GLY A 106 7.09 -23.21 -27.84
N ASP A 107 7.59 -24.32 -28.36
CA ASP A 107 8.50 -25.23 -27.65
C ASP A 107 9.84 -24.56 -27.31
N ARG A 108 10.38 -23.73 -28.20
CA ARG A 108 11.63 -22.99 -27.92
C ARG A 108 11.42 -21.90 -26.87
N VAL A 109 10.28 -21.22 -26.91
CA VAL A 109 9.94 -20.19 -25.92
C VAL A 109 9.68 -20.84 -24.57
N SER A 110 8.94 -21.94 -24.52
CA SER A 110 8.62 -22.67 -23.29
C SER A 110 9.88 -23.26 -22.64
N GLU A 111 10.78 -23.85 -23.42
CA GLU A 111 12.04 -24.40 -22.91
C GLU A 111 12.95 -23.28 -22.37
N SER A 112 13.05 -22.15 -23.08
CA SER A 112 13.82 -20.99 -22.60
C SER A 112 13.21 -20.37 -21.34
N ALA A 113 11.88 -20.32 -21.26
CA ALA A 113 11.15 -19.79 -20.13
C ALA A 113 11.32 -20.72 -18.92
N ALA A 114 11.20 -22.03 -19.10
CA ALA A 114 11.44 -23.03 -18.05
C ALA A 114 12.86 -22.92 -17.50
N ARG A 115 13.89 -22.87 -18.37
CA ARG A 115 15.29 -22.70 -17.95
C ARG A 115 15.52 -21.39 -17.20
N THR A 116 14.88 -20.30 -17.64
CA THR A 116 14.99 -18.99 -16.99
C THR A 116 14.28 -18.97 -15.64
N ILE A 117 13.11 -19.59 -15.54
CA ILE A 117 12.35 -19.73 -14.29
C ILE A 117 13.13 -20.58 -13.30
N GLU A 118 13.73 -21.68 -13.73
CA GLU A 118 14.50 -22.58 -12.87
C GLU A 118 15.80 -21.91 -12.38
N ALA A 119 16.53 -21.22 -13.27
CA ALA A 119 17.70 -20.44 -12.89
C ALA A 119 17.37 -19.32 -11.89
N ARG A 120 16.23 -18.62 -12.07
CA ARG A 120 15.75 -17.61 -11.12
C ARG A 120 15.21 -18.23 -9.83
N GLY A 121 14.56 -19.38 -9.90
CA GLY A 121 14.07 -20.13 -8.75
C GLY A 121 15.22 -20.53 -7.83
N GLN A 122 16.30 -21.08 -8.38
CA GLN A 122 17.51 -21.41 -7.62
C GLN A 122 18.19 -20.18 -7.01
N ALA A 123 18.22 -19.05 -7.73
CA ALA A 123 18.74 -17.81 -7.17
C ALA A 123 17.87 -17.28 -6.01
N LEU A 124 16.54 -17.35 -6.16
CA LEU A 124 15.59 -16.95 -5.13
C LEU A 124 15.66 -17.86 -3.90
N GLU A 125 15.81 -19.17 -4.08
CA GLU A 125 15.99 -20.12 -2.97
C GLU A 125 17.27 -19.85 -2.20
N ARG A 126 18.39 -19.57 -2.89
CA ARG A 126 19.64 -19.17 -2.22
C ARG A 126 19.46 -17.88 -1.41
N VAL A 127 18.89 -16.84 -2.01
CA VAL A 127 18.63 -15.55 -1.34
C VAL A 127 17.64 -15.72 -0.17
N THR A 128 16.63 -16.58 -0.31
CA THR A 128 15.67 -16.86 0.76
C THR A 128 16.31 -17.65 1.90
N GLY A 129 17.22 -18.57 1.60
CA GLY A 129 18.05 -19.28 2.58
C GLY A 129 18.90 -18.30 3.39
N ASP A 130 19.71 -17.49 2.70
CA ASP A 130 20.57 -16.49 3.33
C ASP A 130 19.75 -15.51 4.17
N LEU A 131 18.61 -15.02 3.66
CA LEU A 131 17.74 -14.10 4.40
C LEU A 131 17.13 -14.77 5.64
N ARG A 132 16.74 -16.05 5.57
CA ARG A 132 16.25 -16.79 6.74
C ARG A 132 17.33 -16.94 7.79
N ASP A 133 18.56 -17.23 7.38
CA ASP A 133 19.70 -17.35 8.29
C ASP A 133 20.06 -16.01 8.93
N PHE A 134 20.05 -14.93 8.15
CA PHE A 134 20.23 -13.57 8.67
C PHE A 134 19.11 -13.15 9.63
N VAL A 135 17.85 -13.43 9.31
CA VAL A 135 16.71 -13.10 10.19
C VAL A 135 16.76 -13.93 11.48
N ARG A 136 17.15 -15.21 11.39
CA ARG A 136 17.32 -16.08 12.56
C ARG A 136 18.48 -15.61 13.44
N ALA A 137 19.61 -15.25 12.84
CA ALA A 137 20.77 -14.69 13.54
C ALA A 137 20.46 -13.32 14.17
N ALA A 138 19.71 -12.46 13.49
CA ALA A 138 19.33 -11.14 13.99
C ALA A 138 18.33 -11.23 15.15
N ARG A 139 17.34 -12.14 15.09
CA ARG A 139 16.42 -12.39 16.21
C ARG A 139 17.15 -12.91 17.43
N LEU A 140 18.03 -13.91 17.27
CA LEU A 140 18.81 -14.46 18.38
C LEU A 140 19.73 -13.41 19.01
N ARG A 141 20.41 -12.59 18.20
CA ARG A 141 21.32 -11.54 18.71
C ARG A 141 20.59 -10.51 19.57
N ARG A 142 19.40 -10.07 19.17
CA ARG A 142 18.69 -9.01 19.90
C ARG A 142 18.12 -9.50 21.24
N GLU A 143 17.64 -10.74 21.31
CA GLU A 143 17.24 -11.34 22.58
C GLU A 143 18.45 -11.66 23.46
N GLN A 144 19.53 -12.24 22.91
CA GLN A 144 20.75 -12.52 23.67
C GLN A 144 21.39 -11.24 24.22
N ASP A 145 21.52 -10.19 23.41
CA ASP A 145 22.12 -8.94 23.87
C ASP A 145 21.29 -8.29 24.97
N TRP A 146 19.95 -8.38 24.90
CA TRP A 146 19.10 -7.83 25.96
C TRP A 146 19.18 -8.62 27.27
N TRP A 147 19.29 -9.95 27.20
CA TRP A 147 19.52 -10.79 28.39
C TRP A 147 20.93 -10.62 28.97
N LEU A 148 21.96 -10.49 28.12
CA LEU A 148 23.34 -10.27 28.53
C LEU A 148 23.54 -8.88 29.13
N TRP A 149 23.04 -7.84 28.47
CA TRP A 149 23.07 -6.47 29.01
C TRP A 149 22.16 -6.33 30.22
N GLY A 150 20.94 -6.84 30.17
CA GLY A 150 20.00 -6.80 31.28
C GLY A 150 20.56 -7.52 32.50
N GLY A 151 20.98 -8.77 32.35
CA GLY A 151 21.59 -9.56 33.43
C GLY A 151 22.90 -8.95 33.94
N GLY A 152 23.79 -8.50 33.05
CA GLY A 152 25.05 -7.86 33.42
C GLY A 152 24.85 -6.56 34.18
N THR A 153 23.95 -5.69 33.72
CA THR A 153 23.67 -4.40 34.37
C THR A 153 22.98 -4.61 35.72
N VAL A 154 22.00 -5.52 35.80
CA VAL A 154 21.34 -5.86 37.07
C VAL A 154 22.34 -6.48 38.06
N GLY A 155 23.20 -7.38 37.61
CA GLY A 155 24.25 -7.98 38.43
C GLY A 155 25.25 -6.95 38.96
N LEU A 156 25.67 -6.01 38.12
CA LEU A 156 26.57 -4.92 38.53
C LEU A 156 25.91 -4.00 39.56
N VAL A 157 24.67 -3.57 39.32
CA VAL A 157 23.92 -2.71 40.24
C VAL A 157 23.67 -3.43 41.58
N ALA A 158 23.26 -4.70 41.54
CA ALA A 158 23.07 -5.52 42.73
C ALA A 158 24.39 -5.72 43.50
N GLY A 159 25.49 -5.96 42.80
CA GLY A 159 26.82 -6.09 43.40
C GLY A 159 27.28 -4.81 44.10
N VAL A 160 27.11 -3.65 43.47
CA VAL A 160 27.43 -2.34 44.07
C VAL A 160 26.54 -2.03 45.27
N LEU A 161 25.23 -2.32 45.17
CA LEU A 161 24.32 -2.14 46.31
C LEU A 161 24.70 -3.05 47.47
N LEU A 162 25.04 -4.31 47.19
CA LEU A 162 25.45 -5.26 48.20
C LEU A 162 26.76 -4.82 48.86
N THR A 163 27.77 -4.37 48.13
CA THR A 163 29.02 -3.89 48.76
C THR A 163 28.82 -2.63 49.62
N LEU A 164 27.89 -1.74 49.27
CA LEU A 164 27.62 -0.51 50.02
C LEU A 164 26.71 -0.73 51.25
N PHE A 165 25.74 -1.63 51.16
CA PHE A 165 24.76 -1.86 52.23
C PHE A 165 25.10 -3.03 53.15
N LEU A 166 25.79 -4.06 52.66
CA LEU A 166 26.13 -5.23 53.47
C LEU A 166 26.95 -4.89 54.74
N PRO A 167 27.92 -3.95 54.72
CA PRO A 167 28.64 -3.54 55.94
C PRO A 167 27.73 -2.86 56.98
N ARG A 168 26.59 -2.30 56.57
CA ARG A 168 25.66 -1.61 57.50
C ARG A 168 24.65 -2.54 58.16
N VAL A 169 24.41 -3.73 57.60
CA VAL A 169 23.35 -4.66 58.05
C VAL A 169 23.94 -5.87 58.77
N LEU A 170 25.23 -6.17 58.59
CA LEU A 170 25.89 -7.26 59.29
C LEU A 170 26.18 -6.89 60.76
N PRO A 171 25.86 -7.77 61.72
CA PRO A 171 26.25 -7.59 63.12
C PRO A 171 27.78 -7.55 63.22
N GLY A 172 28.30 -6.61 64.02
CA GLY A 172 29.69 -6.19 63.98
C GLY A 172 30.75 -7.29 64.03
N SER A 173 30.47 -8.48 64.59
CA SER A 173 31.41 -9.60 64.59
C SER A 173 31.75 -10.15 63.19
N VAL A 174 30.82 -10.08 62.23
CA VAL A 174 31.02 -10.60 60.86
C VAL A 174 31.71 -9.56 59.98
N ASP A 175 31.41 -8.28 60.21
CA ASP A 175 32.07 -7.14 59.55
C ASP A 175 33.57 -7.10 59.90
N MET A 176 33.94 -7.40 61.15
CA MET A 176 35.35 -7.43 61.60
C MET A 176 36.14 -8.56 60.91
N ALA A 177 35.51 -9.72 60.66
CA ALA A 177 36.15 -10.88 60.03
C ALA A 177 36.35 -10.66 58.52
N VAL A 178 35.32 -10.20 57.82
CA VAL A 178 35.38 -9.93 56.37
C VAL A 178 36.25 -8.70 56.05
N ALA A 179 36.21 -7.65 56.88
CA ALA A 179 37.13 -6.52 56.76
C ALA A 179 38.58 -6.92 57.10
N SER A 180 38.80 -7.83 58.04
CA SER A 180 40.17 -8.29 58.38
C SER A 180 40.83 -9.15 57.30
N THR A 181 40.03 -9.91 56.53
CA THR A 181 40.52 -10.71 55.40
C THR A 181 40.72 -9.87 54.14
N ALA A 182 39.87 -8.86 53.91
CA ALA A 182 40.01 -7.91 52.80
C ALA A 182 41.10 -6.86 53.04
N MET A 183 41.31 -6.42 54.29
CA MET A 183 42.31 -5.42 54.71
C MET A 183 43.52 -6.05 55.42
N ASN A 184 43.84 -7.31 55.07
CA ASN A 184 44.94 -8.15 55.57
C ASN A 184 45.94 -7.39 56.47
N ALA A 185 45.70 -7.49 57.79
CA ALA A 185 46.59 -7.14 58.90
C ALA A 185 46.57 -5.74 59.54
N ASP A 186 45.80 -4.73 59.10
CA ASP A 186 46.10 -3.38 59.62
C ASP A 186 44.96 -2.41 59.94
N ARG A 187 43.99 -2.89 60.72
CA ARG A 187 42.96 -2.01 61.31
C ARG A 187 43.55 -0.91 62.18
N TRP A 188 44.69 -1.21 62.83
CA TRP A 188 45.44 -0.24 63.60
C TRP A 188 46.08 0.82 62.70
N ASN A 189 46.83 0.43 61.66
CA ASN A 189 47.41 1.41 60.73
C ASN A 189 46.34 2.18 59.92
N ALA A 190 45.19 1.57 59.63
CA ALA A 190 44.04 2.27 59.04
C ALA A 190 43.48 3.32 60.01
N GLY A 191 43.33 2.99 61.30
CA GLY A 191 42.95 3.95 62.33
C GLY A 191 43.95 5.09 62.47
N ILE A 192 45.25 4.78 62.46
CA ILE A 192 46.33 5.78 62.45
C ILE A 192 46.21 6.70 61.24
N SER A 193 46.03 6.15 60.04
CA SER A 193 45.91 6.92 58.79
C SER A 193 44.67 7.83 58.80
N LEU A 194 43.55 7.35 59.38
CA LEU A 194 42.34 8.14 59.53
C LEU A 194 42.51 9.28 60.55
N MET A 195 43.16 9.01 61.70
CA MET A 195 43.45 10.03 62.71
C MET A 195 44.44 11.09 62.17
N GLN A 196 45.47 10.67 61.44
CA GLN A 196 46.43 11.56 60.79
C GLN A 196 45.76 12.45 59.74
N SER A 197 44.90 11.87 58.90
CA SER A 197 44.20 12.64 57.86
C SER A 197 43.12 13.57 58.42
N GLY A 198 42.40 13.15 59.48
CA GLY A 198 41.39 13.97 60.13
C GLY A 198 41.96 15.13 60.96
N SER A 199 43.10 14.93 61.63
CA SER A 199 43.80 16.00 62.35
C SER A 199 45.30 15.67 62.56
N PRO A 200 46.20 16.25 61.74
CA PRO A 200 47.64 16.08 61.93
C PRO A 200 48.15 16.62 63.27
N GLY A 201 47.49 17.67 63.80
CA GLY A 201 47.80 18.21 65.13
C GLY A 201 47.33 17.29 66.26
N GLY A 202 46.11 16.77 66.17
CA GLY A 202 45.56 15.84 67.15
C GLY A 202 46.37 14.53 67.22
N TRP A 203 46.79 14.00 66.07
CA TRP A 203 47.65 12.82 66.01
C TRP A 203 49.01 13.06 66.68
N ARG A 204 49.67 14.20 66.42
CA ARG A 204 50.95 14.53 67.07
C ARG A 204 50.82 14.59 68.59
N ASN A 205 49.78 15.27 69.10
CA ASN A 205 49.52 15.35 70.55
C ASN A 205 49.30 13.96 71.17
N LEU A 206 48.59 13.07 70.48
CA LEU A 206 48.37 11.70 70.94
C LEU A 206 49.68 10.90 70.99
N VAL A 207 50.53 11.02 69.96
CA VAL A 207 51.86 10.38 69.92
C VAL A 207 52.77 10.92 71.02
N GLU A 208 52.77 12.23 71.25
CA GLU A 208 53.53 12.86 72.33
C GLU A 208 53.07 12.38 73.70
N ALA A 209 51.76 12.33 73.95
CA ALA A 209 51.21 11.78 75.19
C ALA A 209 51.56 10.30 75.37
N SER A 210 51.47 9.49 74.30
CA SER A 210 51.87 8.09 74.34
C SER A 210 53.36 7.91 74.61
N ASN A 211 54.21 8.78 74.07
CA ASN A 211 55.65 8.75 74.33
C ASN A 211 55.96 9.12 75.78
N LEU A 212 55.25 10.11 76.35
CA LEU A 212 55.38 10.48 77.75
C LEU A 212 54.98 9.33 78.68
N VAL A 213 53.85 8.67 78.42
CA VAL A 213 53.40 7.50 79.20
C VAL A 213 54.39 6.36 79.10
N ARG A 214 54.89 6.06 77.89
CA ARG A 214 55.88 5.00 77.67
C ARG A 214 57.20 5.27 78.39
N ALA A 215 57.68 6.52 78.38
CA ALA A 215 58.88 6.92 79.10
C ALA A 215 58.71 6.82 80.63
N ASN A 216 57.47 6.88 81.14
CA ASN A 216 57.15 6.83 82.57
C ASN A 216 56.40 5.55 82.97
N GLN A 217 56.46 4.50 82.16
CA GLN A 217 55.58 3.34 82.29
C GLN A 217 55.69 2.67 83.66
N GLU A 218 56.90 2.50 84.19
CA GLU A 218 57.13 1.89 85.50
C GLU A 218 56.59 2.75 86.65
N ALA A 219 56.88 4.05 86.63
CA ALA A 219 56.41 5.00 87.64
C ALA A 219 54.88 5.11 87.65
N LEU A 220 54.26 5.13 86.46
CA LEU A 220 52.81 5.18 86.31
C LEU A 220 52.15 3.85 86.71
N ALA A 221 52.77 2.70 86.45
CA ALA A 221 52.25 1.40 86.88
C ALA A 221 52.24 1.27 88.40
N ALA A 222 53.34 1.61 89.07
CA ALA A 222 53.41 1.61 90.54
C ALA A 222 52.42 2.60 91.17
N CYS A 223 52.27 3.77 90.56
CA CYS A 223 51.27 4.78 90.93
C CYS A 223 49.84 4.25 90.83
N ALA A 224 49.50 3.60 89.70
CA ALA A 224 48.18 3.02 89.48
C ALA A 224 47.88 1.91 90.49
N GLU A 225 48.87 1.07 90.83
CA GLU A 225 48.73 0.04 91.84
C GLU A 225 48.50 0.64 93.25
N ALA A 226 49.26 1.69 93.61
CA ALA A 226 49.06 2.41 94.86
C ALA A 226 47.67 3.06 94.94
N ALA A 227 47.20 3.65 93.84
CA ALA A 227 45.85 4.22 93.75
C ALA A 227 44.77 3.15 93.90
N ALA A 228 44.94 1.99 93.28
CA ALA A 228 44.02 0.86 93.40
C ALA A 228 43.97 0.31 94.83
N LYS A 229 45.14 0.18 95.50
CA LYS A 229 45.23 -0.26 96.91
C LYS A 229 44.59 0.74 97.87
N ALA A 230 44.85 2.03 97.66
CA ALA A 230 44.31 3.11 98.51
C ALA A 230 42.84 3.45 98.21
N LYS A 231 42.30 3.01 97.06
CA LYS A 231 40.99 3.39 96.51
C LYS A 231 40.78 4.91 96.47
N LYS A 232 41.86 5.65 96.23
CA LYS A 232 41.89 7.12 96.22
C LYS A 232 42.85 7.58 95.14
N GLU A 233 42.55 8.74 94.55
CA GLU A 233 43.42 9.40 93.58
C GLU A 233 44.82 9.61 94.18
N GLN A 234 45.86 9.31 93.40
CA GLN A 234 47.26 9.49 93.80
C GLN A 234 47.92 10.53 92.92
N ARG A 235 48.73 11.39 93.52
CA ARG A 235 49.62 12.29 92.78
C ARG A 235 50.93 11.56 92.53
N CYS A 236 51.36 11.55 91.27
CA CYS A 236 52.56 10.85 90.85
C CYS A 236 53.41 11.78 90.00
N THR A 237 54.71 11.72 90.23
CA THR A 237 55.69 12.53 89.52
C THR A 237 56.02 11.84 88.21
N VAL A 238 55.85 12.56 87.10
CA VAL A 238 56.29 12.10 85.78
C VAL A 238 57.55 12.85 85.38
N THR A 239 58.45 12.15 84.72
CA THR A 239 59.65 12.70 84.10
C THR A 239 59.30 13.13 82.68
N VAL A 240 59.38 14.44 82.43
CA VAL A 240 59.20 15.00 81.10
C VAL A 240 60.59 15.16 80.47
N ALA A 241 60.82 14.53 79.32
CA ALA A 241 62.07 14.70 78.59
C ALA A 241 62.19 16.13 78.07
N VAL A 242 63.41 16.69 78.13
CA VAL A 242 63.71 18.01 77.55
C VAL A 242 63.56 17.91 76.03
N PRO A 243 62.83 18.83 75.37
CA PRO A 243 62.73 18.82 73.91
C PRO A 243 64.12 18.99 73.31
N SER A 244 64.60 17.96 72.60
CA SER A 244 65.87 18.03 71.88
C SER A 244 65.69 18.87 70.61
N GLY A 245 66.13 20.13 70.66
CA GLY A 245 66.32 20.97 69.48
C GLY A 245 65.28 22.07 69.27
N GLN A 246 65.38 23.13 70.05
CA GLN A 246 65.12 24.48 69.55
C GLN A 246 66.49 25.13 69.33
N GLU A 247 67.16 24.72 68.26
CA GLU A 247 68.27 25.53 67.74
C GLU A 247 67.66 26.76 67.09
N ARG A 248 68.20 27.91 67.50
CA ARG A 248 67.79 29.26 67.16
C ARG A 248 68.24 29.64 65.76
#